data_AF-A0A942HEY4-F1
#
_entry.id   AF-A0A942HEY4-F1
#
_cell.length_a   1.000
_cell.length_b   1.000
_cell.length_c   1.000
_cell.angle_alpha   90.00
_cell.angle_beta   90.00
_cell.angle_gamma   90.00
#
_symmetry.space_group_name_H-M   'P 1'
#
loop_
_entity.id
_entity.type
_entity.pdbx_description
1 polymer ?
#
loop_
_entity_poly.entity_id
_entity_poly.type
_entity_poly.pdbx_seq_one_letter_code
_entity_poly.pdbx_strand_id
1 'polypeptide(L)'
;MILLDSAYSSIRENVLDFPAERGGALMGVRDRPIVSHFLFDETAASTAMTYTPSRELIETIKSVETAQELEFKGILHSHPPGIVSLSHGDEIAIQHFFELNPHKSEMYVPLAFSDRRSEARKSVGAQRPDDPTLEECLVGYRAVRTSRDQVGSGQSSRRYGFPPSFGSFRPRQFEVLEEPISILPVREGACLLSDALAGQSQTALVISQQLTQVRIDHVDLFGYSVVGHGFDVIYLVTGDYPVTGPVVLLTKDGSPSCQVPLYWHYLGSGTAHAIAIADVARAISDSLAGLSMPTRVDPKQGQRQPIAVTDGLR
;
A
#
# COMPACT_ATOMS: atom_id res chain seq x y z
N MET A 1 -8.85 3.23 4.03
CA MET A 1 -7.88 2.21 3.54
C MET A 1 -6.50 2.82 3.41
N ILE A 2 -5.43 2.08 3.75
CA ILE A 2 -4.05 2.52 3.51
C ILE A 2 -3.44 1.70 2.36
N LEU A 3 -2.90 2.38 1.34
CA LEU A 3 -2.14 1.81 0.23
C LEU A 3 -0.66 2.18 0.38
N LEU A 4 0.25 1.25 0.13
CA LEU A 4 1.64 1.62 -0.14
C LEU A 4 1.76 2.19 -1.56
N ASP A 5 2.64 3.16 -1.73
CA ASP A 5 2.96 3.78 -3.03
C ASP A 5 3.40 2.78 -4.11
N SER A 6 4.03 1.67 -3.72
CA SER A 6 4.37 0.56 -4.62
C SER A 6 3.12 -0.16 -5.17
N ALA A 7 2.13 -0.45 -4.31
CA ALA A 7 0.85 -0.99 -4.74
C ALA A 7 0.08 0.02 -5.61
N TYR A 8 0.09 1.29 -5.20
CA TYR A 8 -0.54 2.36 -5.96
C TYR A 8 0.07 2.52 -7.36
N SER A 9 1.40 2.49 -7.47
CA SER A 9 2.11 2.57 -8.75
C SER A 9 1.71 1.42 -9.68
N SER A 10 1.61 0.20 -9.16
CA SER A 10 1.13 -0.96 -9.92
C SER A 10 -0.33 -0.81 -10.35
N ILE A 11 -1.22 -0.28 -9.50
CA ILE A 11 -2.62 0.03 -9.88
C ILE A 11 -2.63 1.05 -11.03
N ARG A 12 -1.85 2.12 -10.92
CA ARG A 12 -1.79 3.15 -11.96
C ARG A 12 -1.33 2.58 -13.31
N GLU A 13 -0.24 1.83 -13.28
CA GLU A 13 0.41 1.24 -14.45
C GLU A 13 -0.41 0.17 -15.17
N ASN A 14 -1.43 -0.40 -14.52
CA ASN A 14 -2.22 -1.50 -15.08
C ASN A 14 -3.72 -1.19 -15.23
N VAL A 15 -4.23 -0.27 -14.42
CA VAL A 15 -5.66 0.04 -14.32
C VAL A 15 -5.96 1.49 -14.69
N LEU A 16 -5.36 2.47 -14.01
CA LEU A 16 -5.75 3.89 -14.17
C LEU A 16 -5.44 4.45 -15.56
N ASP A 17 -4.36 3.97 -16.19
CA ASP A 17 -3.92 4.43 -17.51
C ASP A 17 -4.66 3.78 -18.69
N PHE A 18 -5.70 2.98 -18.41
CA PHE A 18 -6.43 2.20 -19.41
C PHE A 18 -7.95 2.41 -19.35
N PRO A 19 -8.68 2.12 -20.45
CA PRO A 19 -10.12 2.08 -20.43
C PRO A 19 -10.65 1.04 -19.43
N ALA A 20 -11.75 1.37 -18.76
CA ALA A 20 -12.52 0.43 -17.98
C ALA A 20 -13.13 -0.68 -18.88
N GLU A 21 -13.35 -1.89 -18.38
CA GLU A 21 -13.17 -2.36 -16.99
C GLU A 21 -11.89 -3.20 -16.84
N ARG A 22 -11.09 -2.92 -15.82
CA ARG A 22 -9.89 -3.68 -15.46
C ARG A 22 -9.76 -3.80 -13.96
N GLY A 23 -9.14 -4.86 -13.46
CA GLY A 23 -9.03 -5.05 -12.02
C GLY A 23 -7.97 -6.04 -11.60
N GLY A 24 -7.97 -6.33 -10.31
CA GLY A 24 -7.03 -7.24 -9.70
C GLY A 24 -7.23 -7.37 -8.20
N ALA A 25 -6.37 -8.16 -7.58
CA ALA A 25 -6.42 -8.44 -6.15
C ALA A 25 -5.56 -7.47 -5.35
N LEU A 26 -6.08 -7.06 -4.19
CA LEU A 26 -5.35 -6.29 -3.19
C LEU A 26 -4.79 -7.26 -2.15
N MET A 27 -3.47 -7.24 -1.99
CA MET A 27 -2.76 -8.04 -1.00
C MET A 27 -2.14 -7.12 0.04
N GLY A 28 -2.12 -7.56 1.29
CA GLY A 28 -1.68 -6.71 2.38
C GLY A 28 -1.07 -7.49 3.52
N VAL A 29 -0.53 -6.74 4.48
CA VAL A 29 -0.02 -7.30 5.73
C VAL A 29 -1.18 -7.94 6.50
N ARG A 30 -0.99 -9.17 6.98
CA ARG A 30 -2.01 -9.90 7.75
C ARG A 30 -2.46 -9.10 8.97
N ASP A 31 -3.77 -9.09 9.22
CA ASP A 31 -4.40 -8.42 10.38
C ASP A 31 -4.15 -6.89 10.47
N ARG A 32 -3.74 -6.27 9.35
CA ARG A 32 -3.55 -4.82 9.23
C ARG A 32 -4.37 -4.25 8.06
N PRO A 33 -4.90 -3.02 8.17
CA PRO A 33 -5.70 -2.38 7.11
C PRO A 33 -4.81 -1.73 6.02
N ILE A 34 -3.72 -2.42 5.64
CA ILE A 34 -2.68 -1.92 4.74
C ILE A 34 -2.56 -2.85 3.55
N VAL A 35 -2.70 -2.27 2.36
CA VAL A 35 -2.49 -2.91 1.08
C VAL A 35 -1.06 -2.60 0.62
N SER A 36 -0.23 -3.64 0.53
CA SER A 36 1.18 -3.54 0.16
C SER A 36 1.46 -3.97 -1.27
N HIS A 37 0.57 -4.76 -1.88
CA HIS A 37 0.73 -5.23 -3.26
C HIS A 37 -0.60 -5.22 -4.00
N PHE A 38 -0.51 -5.03 -5.31
CA PHE A 38 -1.61 -5.21 -6.26
C PHE A 38 -1.23 -6.32 -7.24
N LEU A 39 -2.12 -7.30 -7.41
CA LEU A 39 -1.96 -8.38 -8.38
C LEU A 39 -2.93 -8.10 -9.53
N PHE A 40 -2.41 -7.57 -10.63
CA PHE A 40 -3.21 -7.30 -11.82
C PHE A 40 -3.73 -8.60 -12.45
N ASP A 41 -4.99 -8.59 -12.89
CA ASP A 41 -5.63 -9.72 -13.52
C ASP A 41 -5.57 -9.62 -15.06
N GLU A 42 -4.47 -10.07 -15.63
CA GLU A 42 -4.22 -10.02 -17.07
C GLU A 42 -5.23 -10.84 -17.90
N THR A 43 -5.81 -11.89 -17.30
CA THR A 43 -6.70 -12.84 -17.97
C THR A 43 -8.16 -12.64 -17.57
N ALA A 44 -8.50 -11.52 -16.93
CA ALA A 44 -9.86 -11.18 -16.56
C ALA A 44 -10.81 -11.18 -17.77
N ALA A 45 -12.00 -11.74 -17.58
CA ALA A 45 -13.08 -11.55 -18.54
C ALA A 45 -13.71 -10.18 -18.30
N SER A 46 -13.41 -9.22 -19.18
CA SER A 46 -13.88 -7.84 -19.09
C SER A 46 -14.79 -7.46 -20.26
N THR A 47 -15.79 -6.63 -19.97
CA THR A 47 -16.54 -5.87 -20.97
C THR A 47 -16.42 -4.39 -20.65
N ALA A 48 -17.09 -3.51 -21.40
CA ALA A 48 -17.13 -2.09 -21.08
C ALA A 48 -17.82 -1.75 -19.75
N MET A 49 -18.54 -2.71 -19.13
CA MET A 49 -19.37 -2.48 -17.93
C MET A 49 -19.26 -3.60 -16.88
N THR A 50 -18.41 -4.60 -17.10
CA THR A 50 -18.27 -5.74 -16.19
C THR A 50 -16.83 -6.21 -16.11
N TYR A 51 -16.34 -6.42 -14.90
CA TYR A 51 -15.11 -7.12 -14.59
C TYR A 51 -15.43 -8.46 -13.92
N THR A 52 -14.89 -9.57 -14.44
CA THR A 52 -14.98 -10.90 -13.81
C THR A 52 -13.56 -11.42 -13.56
N PRO A 53 -13.17 -11.62 -12.28
CA PRO A 53 -11.87 -12.17 -11.94
C PRO A 53 -11.59 -13.51 -12.61
N SER A 54 -10.36 -13.69 -13.09
CA SER A 54 -9.92 -14.93 -13.70
C SER A 54 -9.66 -16.03 -12.64
N ARG A 55 -9.60 -17.28 -13.11
CA ARG A 55 -9.21 -18.40 -12.26
C ARG A 55 -7.73 -18.31 -11.89
N GLU A 56 -6.91 -17.83 -12.82
CA GLU A 56 -5.48 -17.63 -12.66
C GLU A 56 -5.19 -16.64 -11.52
N LEU A 57 -5.94 -15.54 -11.42
CA LEU A 57 -5.83 -14.61 -10.30
C LEU A 57 -6.11 -15.30 -8.96
N ILE A 58 -7.17 -16.11 -8.89
CA ILE A 58 -7.53 -16.86 -7.67
C ILE A 58 -6.42 -17.82 -7.25
N GLU A 59 -5.75 -18.48 -8.20
CA GLU A 59 -4.63 -19.37 -7.94
C GLU A 59 -3.38 -18.60 -7.49
N THR A 60 -3.10 -17.45 -8.12
CA THR A 60 -1.98 -16.56 -7.74
C THR A 60 -2.18 -15.98 -6.33
N ILE A 61 -3.39 -15.56 -5.95
CA ILE A 61 -3.69 -15.08 -4.59
C ILE A 61 -3.25 -16.12 -3.56
N LYS A 62 -3.67 -17.38 -3.72
CA LYS A 62 -3.33 -18.47 -2.78
C LYS A 62 -1.82 -18.70 -2.69
N SER A 63 -1.14 -18.63 -3.84
CA SER A 63 0.31 -18.78 -3.90
C SER A 63 1.01 -17.66 -3.12
N VAL A 64 0.59 -16.40 -3.33
CA VAL A 64 1.15 -15.23 -2.66
C VAL A 64 0.87 -15.23 -1.16
N GLU A 65 -0.36 -15.56 -0.73
CA GLU A 65 -0.69 -15.67 0.70
C GLU A 65 0.20 -16.69 1.44
N THR A 66 0.53 -17.80 0.76
CA THR A 66 1.36 -18.86 1.34
C THR A 66 2.84 -18.50 1.33
N ALA A 67 3.34 -17.90 0.25
CA ALA A 67 4.76 -17.66 0.05
C ALA A 67 5.29 -16.39 0.72
N GLN A 68 4.45 -15.37 0.89
CA GLN A 68 4.87 -14.03 1.33
C GLN A 68 4.22 -13.60 2.65
N GLU A 69 3.50 -14.52 3.31
CA GLU A 69 2.74 -14.26 4.55
C GLU A 69 1.74 -13.10 4.43
N LEU A 70 1.34 -12.76 3.21
CA LEU A 70 0.34 -11.73 2.92
C LEU A 70 -1.07 -12.28 3.12
N GLU A 71 -2.02 -11.36 3.16
CA GLU A 71 -3.44 -11.63 3.25
C GLU A 71 -4.18 -10.97 2.09
N PHE A 72 -5.11 -11.70 1.47
CA PHE A 72 -6.07 -11.12 0.55
C PHE A 72 -6.99 -10.13 1.26
N LYS A 73 -6.97 -8.88 0.78
CA LYS A 73 -7.71 -7.74 1.34
C LYS A 73 -8.98 -7.43 0.57
N GLY A 74 -9.01 -7.72 -0.73
CA GLY A 74 -10.17 -7.47 -1.56
C GLY A 74 -9.83 -7.30 -3.04
N ILE A 75 -10.75 -6.70 -3.79
CA ILE A 75 -10.64 -6.51 -5.25
C ILE A 75 -10.71 -5.02 -5.56
N LEU A 76 -9.85 -4.57 -6.45
CA LEU A 76 -9.95 -3.27 -7.09
C LEU A 76 -10.35 -3.47 -8.55
N HIS A 77 -11.28 -2.66 -9.05
CA HIS A 77 -11.54 -2.58 -10.48
C HIS A 77 -11.91 -1.15 -10.92
N SER A 78 -11.77 -0.88 -12.22
CA SER A 78 -12.08 0.42 -12.81
C SER A 78 -13.47 0.46 -13.41
N HIS A 79 -14.22 1.52 -13.10
CA HIS A 79 -15.49 1.82 -13.73
C HIS A 79 -15.35 2.84 -14.86
N PRO A 80 -16.31 2.86 -15.80
CA PRO A 80 -16.47 3.96 -16.73
C PRO A 80 -16.52 5.32 -16.02
N PRO A 81 -15.98 6.39 -16.66
CA PRO A 81 -15.98 7.72 -16.06
C PRO A 81 -17.38 8.20 -15.68
N GLY A 82 -17.52 8.70 -14.45
CA GLY A 82 -18.77 9.23 -13.89
C GLY A 82 -19.59 8.23 -13.07
N ILE A 83 -19.19 6.96 -12.98
CA ILE A 83 -19.88 5.94 -12.17
C ILE A 83 -19.10 5.66 -10.89
N VAL A 84 -19.20 6.54 -9.90
CA VAL A 84 -18.36 6.50 -8.69
C VAL A 84 -18.87 5.61 -7.56
N SER A 85 -19.97 4.88 -7.78
CA SER A 85 -20.60 4.00 -6.80
C SER A 85 -20.52 2.54 -7.21
N LEU A 86 -20.50 1.63 -6.23
CA LEU A 86 -20.63 0.20 -6.47
C LEU A 86 -21.93 -0.11 -7.24
N SER A 87 -21.82 -0.99 -8.23
CA SER A 87 -22.95 -1.54 -8.96
C SER A 87 -23.64 -2.65 -8.17
N HIS A 88 -24.83 -3.06 -8.63
CA HIS A 88 -25.48 -4.24 -8.06
C HIS A 88 -24.67 -5.53 -8.26
N GLY A 89 -23.88 -5.62 -9.34
CA GLY A 89 -22.98 -6.74 -9.58
C GLY A 89 -21.88 -6.84 -8.52
N ASP A 90 -21.33 -5.69 -8.12
CA ASP A 90 -20.31 -5.61 -7.08
C ASP A 90 -20.86 -6.07 -5.73
N GLU A 91 -22.08 -5.65 -5.39
CA GLU A 91 -22.75 -6.10 -4.17
C GLU A 91 -22.99 -7.62 -4.14
N ILE A 92 -23.34 -8.22 -5.29
CA ILE A 92 -23.46 -9.68 -5.41
C ILE A 92 -22.10 -10.34 -5.21
N ALA A 93 -21.03 -9.80 -5.79
CA ALA A 93 -19.67 -10.32 -5.62
C ALA A 93 -19.21 -10.24 -4.15
N ILE A 94 -19.49 -9.13 -3.46
CA ILE A 94 -19.22 -8.96 -2.03
C ILE A 94 -20.00 -9.97 -1.19
N GLN A 95 -21.30 -10.16 -1.47
CA GLN A 95 -22.12 -11.17 -0.78
C GLN A 95 -21.50 -12.57 -0.95
N HIS A 96 -21.13 -12.92 -2.17
CA HIS A 96 -20.55 -14.23 -2.47
C HIS A 96 -19.17 -14.41 -1.80
N PHE A 97 -18.34 -13.36 -1.78
CA PHE A 97 -17.07 -13.36 -1.05
C PHE A 97 -17.28 -13.72 0.42
N PHE A 98 -18.24 -13.07 1.11
CA PHE A 98 -18.52 -13.35 2.50
C PHE A 98 -19.17 -14.73 2.74
N GLU A 99 -19.91 -15.27 1.78
CA GLU A 99 -20.44 -16.63 1.86
C GLU A 99 -19.33 -17.69 1.76
N LEU A 100 -18.36 -17.48 0.86
CA LEU A 100 -17.23 -18.38 0.68
C LEU A 100 -16.16 -18.23 1.77
N ASN A 101 -16.04 -17.04 2.37
CA ASN A 101 -15.02 -16.71 3.35
C ASN A 101 -15.65 -16.33 4.70
N PRO A 102 -16.29 -17.27 5.42
CA PRO A 102 -17.00 -16.97 6.67
C PRO A 102 -16.10 -16.42 7.79
N HIS A 103 -14.79 -16.66 7.69
CA HIS A 103 -13.78 -16.16 8.63
C HIS A 103 -13.39 -14.70 8.39
N LYS A 104 -13.75 -14.11 7.25
CA LYS A 104 -13.47 -12.70 6.93
C LYS A 104 -14.57 -11.80 7.48
N SER A 105 -14.16 -10.73 8.18
CA SER A 105 -15.04 -9.69 8.72
C SER A 105 -15.20 -8.50 7.76
N GLU A 106 -14.23 -8.26 6.89
CA GLU A 106 -14.23 -7.14 5.96
C GLU A 106 -13.61 -7.50 4.59
N MET A 107 -13.91 -6.68 3.58
CA MET A 107 -13.33 -6.71 2.24
C MET A 107 -13.19 -5.29 1.72
N TYR A 108 -12.03 -4.94 1.17
CA TYR A 108 -11.84 -3.68 0.46
C TYR A 108 -12.29 -3.80 -1.00
N VAL A 109 -13.04 -2.82 -1.48
CA VAL A 109 -13.59 -2.79 -2.84
C VAL A 109 -13.39 -1.41 -3.47
N PRO A 110 -12.16 -0.86 -3.49
CA PRO A 110 -11.94 0.44 -4.08
C PRO A 110 -12.27 0.43 -5.58
N LEU A 111 -12.86 1.52 -6.02
CA LEU A 111 -13.14 1.75 -7.42
C LEU A 111 -12.11 2.71 -8.01
N ALA A 112 -11.63 2.37 -9.19
CA ALA A 112 -10.75 3.20 -9.99
C ALA A 112 -11.52 3.89 -11.12
N PHE A 113 -11.12 5.11 -11.48
CA PHE A 113 -11.70 5.83 -12.60
C PHE A 113 -10.58 6.39 -13.46
N SER A 114 -10.68 6.20 -14.77
CA SER A 114 -9.81 6.92 -15.69
C SER A 114 -10.32 8.36 -15.81
N ASP A 115 -9.43 9.33 -15.59
CA ASP A 115 -9.76 10.71 -15.94
C ASP A 115 -9.84 10.82 -17.46
N ARG A 116 -11.02 11.10 -18.01
CA ARG A 116 -11.20 11.38 -19.46
C ARG A 116 -10.31 12.53 -19.94
N ARG A 117 -9.83 13.41 -19.05
CA ARG A 117 -8.89 14.47 -19.42
C ARG A 117 -7.52 13.89 -19.77
N SER A 118 -7.11 12.76 -19.22
CA SER A 118 -5.82 12.11 -19.55
C SER A 118 -5.77 11.61 -21.00
N GLU A 119 -6.88 11.06 -21.52
CA GLU A 119 -7.01 10.60 -22.91
C GLU A 119 -6.95 11.78 -23.90
N ALA A 120 -7.60 12.90 -23.57
CA ALA A 120 -7.54 14.12 -24.38
C ALA A 120 -6.21 14.90 -24.24
N ARG A 121 -5.42 14.67 -23.17
CA ARG A 121 -4.11 15.30 -22.95
C ARG A 121 -2.98 14.58 -23.69
N LYS A 122 -3.03 13.24 -23.81
CA LYS A 122 -2.07 12.45 -24.61
C LYS A 122 -2.05 12.87 -26.09
N SER A 123 -3.16 13.39 -26.63
CA SER A 123 -3.26 13.85 -28.01
C SER A 123 -2.79 15.29 -28.25
N VAL A 124 -2.53 16.09 -27.21
CA VAL A 124 -2.22 17.54 -27.35
C VAL A 124 -0.82 17.92 -26.85
N GLY A 125 -0.03 17.00 -26.28
CA GLY A 125 1.39 17.21 -25.98
C GLY A 125 1.71 18.31 -24.95
N ALA A 126 0.71 18.84 -24.25
CA ALA A 126 0.89 19.90 -23.27
C ALA A 126 0.83 19.32 -21.84
N GLN A 127 1.98 19.24 -21.17
CA GLN A 127 2.06 19.09 -19.73
C GLN A 127 1.57 20.40 -19.08
N ARG A 128 0.41 20.38 -18.43
CA ARG A 128 0.01 21.43 -17.50
C ARG A 128 0.42 21.04 -16.07
N PRO A 129 0.74 22.02 -15.20
CA PRO A 129 1.14 21.79 -13.81
C PRO A 129 0.00 21.33 -12.87
N ASP A 130 -1.25 21.27 -13.35
CA ASP A 130 -2.44 20.89 -12.58
C ASP A 130 -2.98 19.53 -13.08
N ASP A 131 -2.16 18.48 -13.02
CA ASP A 131 -2.67 17.11 -13.12
C ASP A 131 -3.59 16.87 -11.90
N PRO A 132 -4.80 16.29 -12.07
CA PRO A 132 -5.63 15.94 -10.92
C PRO A 132 -4.78 15.22 -9.90
N THR A 133 -4.90 15.61 -8.62
CA THR A 133 -4.17 14.89 -7.58
C THR A 133 -4.58 13.44 -7.67
N LEU A 134 -3.59 12.56 -7.70
CA LEU A 134 -3.71 11.10 -7.88
C LEU A 134 -4.76 10.42 -6.98
N GLU A 135 -5.17 11.08 -5.89
CA GLU A 135 -6.26 10.74 -4.98
C GLU A 135 -7.67 10.88 -5.59
N GLU A 136 -7.86 11.70 -6.63
CA GLU A 136 -9.16 11.92 -7.28
C GLU A 136 -9.62 10.74 -8.16
N CYS A 137 -8.70 9.84 -8.51
CA CYS A 137 -8.95 8.71 -9.41
C CYS A 137 -9.35 7.42 -8.69
N LEU A 138 -9.36 7.41 -7.35
CA LEU A 138 -9.75 6.25 -6.55
C LEU A 138 -10.82 6.65 -5.53
N VAL A 139 -11.87 5.83 -5.39
CA VAL A 139 -12.84 5.94 -4.29
C VAL A 139 -12.76 4.66 -3.46
N GLY A 140 -12.51 4.81 -2.17
CA GLY A 140 -12.38 3.68 -1.25
C GLY A 140 -13.73 3.20 -0.77
N TYR A 141 -14.02 1.92 -0.98
CA TYR A 141 -15.11 1.23 -0.30
C TYR A 141 -14.59 0.10 0.55
N ARG A 142 -15.21 -0.10 1.70
CA ARG A 142 -15.00 -1.26 2.57
C ARG A 142 -16.35 -1.89 2.87
N ALA A 143 -16.49 -3.15 2.50
CA ALA A 143 -17.61 -3.96 2.91
C ALA A 143 -17.30 -4.60 4.27
N VAL A 144 -18.23 -4.51 5.22
CA VAL A 144 -18.10 -5.06 6.58
C VAL A 144 -19.24 -6.03 6.82
N ARG A 145 -18.94 -7.26 7.23
CA ARG A 145 -19.95 -8.26 7.55
C ARG A 145 -20.78 -7.81 8.76
N THR A 146 -22.10 -7.81 8.63
CA THR A 146 -23.02 -7.58 9.75
C THR A 146 -23.10 -8.86 10.58
N SER A 147 -22.79 -8.80 11.88
CA SER A 147 -23.02 -9.94 12.77
C SER A 147 -24.50 -10.33 12.79
N ARG A 148 -24.81 -11.63 12.69
CA ARG A 148 -26.20 -12.13 12.79
C ARG A 148 -26.88 -11.71 14.10
N ASP A 149 -26.10 -11.48 15.15
CA ASP A 149 -26.62 -11.11 16.47
C ASP A 149 -27.07 -9.64 16.55
N GLN A 150 -26.71 -8.79 15.57
CA GLN A 150 -27.14 -7.38 15.53
C GLN A 150 -28.43 -7.14 14.72
N VAL A 151 -28.94 -8.15 14.00
CA VAL A 151 -30.14 -7.99 13.15
C VAL A 151 -31.45 -7.99 13.97
N GLY A 152 -31.37 -8.21 15.29
CA GLY A 152 -32.52 -8.13 16.19
C GLY A 152 -32.61 -6.78 16.91
N SER A 153 -33.15 -5.73 16.28
CA SER A 153 -33.96 -4.65 16.91
C SER A 153 -34.03 -3.31 16.13
N GLY A 154 -33.20 -3.09 15.10
CA GLY A 154 -33.16 -1.82 14.36
C GLY A 154 -34.31 -1.67 13.35
N GLN A 155 -35.13 -0.64 13.52
CA GLN A 155 -36.27 -0.29 12.68
C GLN A 155 -35.95 -0.29 11.19
N SER A 156 -36.64 -1.17 10.45
CA SER A 156 -36.71 -1.20 9.00
C SER A 156 -37.14 0.16 8.45
N SER A 157 -36.19 0.93 7.92
CA SER A 157 -36.43 2.12 7.13
C SER A 157 -37.18 1.74 5.84
N ARG A 158 -38.47 2.06 5.85
CA ARG A 158 -39.41 2.30 4.74
C ARG A 158 -39.05 1.71 3.37
N ARG A 159 -39.75 0.61 3.08
CA ARG A 159 -39.87 -0.09 1.80
C ARG A 159 -40.36 0.82 0.66
N TYR A 160 -39.63 0.83 -0.45
CA TYR A 160 -40.22 0.99 -1.78
C TYR A 160 -40.96 -0.31 -2.13
N GLY A 161 -42.25 -0.20 -2.45
CA GLY A 161 -43.12 -1.32 -2.75
C GLY A 161 -42.83 -1.94 -4.11
N PHE A 162 -42.06 -3.02 -4.15
CA PHE A 162 -42.03 -3.95 -5.28
C PHE A 162 -42.76 -5.26 -4.90
N PRO A 163 -43.59 -5.82 -5.79
CA PRO A 163 -44.32 -7.05 -5.53
C PRO A 163 -43.39 -8.28 -5.46
N PRO A 164 -43.74 -9.30 -4.65
CA PRO A 164 -42.89 -10.45 -4.38
C PRO A 164 -43.09 -11.52 -5.48
N SER A 165 -42.27 -11.47 -6.52
CA SER A 165 -42.17 -12.58 -7.47
C SER A 165 -40.78 -12.58 -8.08
N PHE A 166 -39.82 -13.22 -7.39
CA PHE A 166 -38.64 -13.94 -7.89
C PHE A 166 -37.78 -14.28 -6.65
N GLY A 167 -37.35 -15.55 -6.54
CA GLY A 167 -36.35 -16.13 -5.62
C GLY A 167 -36.13 -15.48 -4.25
N SER A 168 -36.29 -16.23 -3.15
CA SER A 168 -36.02 -15.78 -1.77
C SER A 168 -34.76 -14.90 -1.67
N PHE A 169 -34.96 -13.58 -1.61
CA PHE A 169 -33.89 -12.61 -1.47
C PHE A 169 -33.26 -12.85 -0.11
N ARG A 170 -32.05 -13.40 -0.08
CA ARG A 170 -31.31 -13.47 1.18
C ARG A 170 -31.02 -12.02 1.60
N PRO A 171 -31.32 -11.63 2.85
CA PRO A 171 -30.97 -10.30 3.32
C PRO A 171 -29.46 -10.12 3.20
N ARG A 172 -29.04 -8.92 2.77
CA ARG A 172 -27.61 -8.56 2.74
C ARG A 172 -27.01 -8.80 4.11
N GLN A 173 -25.86 -9.48 4.14
CA GLN A 173 -25.13 -9.79 5.38
C GLN A 173 -23.92 -8.89 5.58
N PHE A 174 -23.92 -7.72 4.95
CA PHE A 174 -22.85 -6.74 5.01
C PHE A 174 -23.38 -5.31 4.85
N GLU A 175 -22.59 -4.37 5.34
CA GLU A 175 -22.70 -2.94 5.11
C GLU A 175 -21.53 -2.50 4.21
N VAL A 176 -21.75 -1.48 3.39
CA VAL A 176 -20.69 -0.85 2.58
C VAL A 176 -20.43 0.53 3.15
N LEU A 177 -19.18 0.79 3.50
CA LEU A 177 -18.70 2.07 3.99
C LEU A 177 -17.81 2.70 2.92
N GLU A 178 -18.09 3.95 2.57
CA GLU A 178 -17.13 4.76 1.83
C GLU A 178 -16.06 5.27 2.80
N GLU A 179 -14.79 5.14 2.43
CA GLU A 179 -13.68 5.54 3.28
C GLU A 179 -12.53 6.17 2.48
N PRO A 180 -11.81 7.12 3.07
CA PRO A 180 -10.68 7.74 2.40
C PRO A 180 -9.58 6.72 2.15
N ILE A 181 -8.87 6.93 1.04
CA ILE A 181 -7.68 6.19 0.68
C ILE A 181 -6.48 7.06 1.01
N SER A 182 -5.56 6.53 1.81
CA SER A 182 -4.29 7.17 2.11
C SER A 182 -3.15 6.41 1.45
N ILE A 183 -2.28 7.11 0.73
CA ILE A 183 -1.11 6.52 0.08
C ILE A 183 0.14 6.83 0.92
N LEU A 184 0.86 5.78 1.35
CA LEU A 184 2.10 5.92 2.10
C LEU A 184 3.32 5.92 1.15
N PRO A 185 4.16 6.97 1.16
CA PRO A 185 5.31 7.11 0.27
C PRO A 185 6.53 6.32 0.81
N VAL A 186 6.37 5.02 0.98
CA VAL A 186 7.40 4.17 1.59
C VAL A 186 8.53 3.87 0.61
N ARG A 187 8.20 3.46 -0.62
CA ARG A 187 9.18 3.13 -1.65
C ARG A 187 9.80 4.39 -2.26
N GLU A 188 9.00 5.41 -2.53
CA GLU A 188 9.44 6.71 -3.02
C GLU A 188 10.42 7.35 -2.06
N GLY A 189 10.11 7.37 -0.75
CA GLY A 189 11.02 7.88 0.27
C GLY A 189 12.35 7.10 0.31
N ALA A 190 12.30 5.77 0.20
CA ALA A 190 13.52 4.95 0.12
C ALA A 190 14.34 5.21 -1.16
N CYS A 191 13.69 5.43 -2.31
CA CYS A 191 14.34 5.80 -3.57
C CYS A 191 15.02 7.17 -3.46
N LEU A 192 14.30 8.19 -2.98
CA LEU A 192 14.85 9.52 -2.77
C LEU A 192 16.06 9.49 -1.83
N LEU A 193 16.00 8.69 -0.76
CA LEU A 193 17.10 8.52 0.17
C LEU A 193 18.31 7.84 -0.49
N SER A 194 18.05 6.78 -1.27
CA SER A 194 19.09 6.10 -2.06
C SER A 194 19.76 7.07 -3.04
N ASP A 195 19.00 7.82 -3.82
CA ASP A 195 19.54 8.77 -4.80
C ASP A 195 20.39 9.86 -4.13
N ALA A 196 19.91 10.39 -2.99
CA ALA A 196 20.63 11.39 -2.22
C ALA A 196 21.96 10.85 -1.64
N LEU A 197 21.98 9.60 -1.14
CA LEU A 197 23.18 8.95 -0.64
C LEU A 197 24.17 8.57 -1.75
N ALA A 198 23.67 8.13 -2.91
CA ALA A 198 24.49 7.81 -4.07
C ALA A 198 25.24 9.04 -4.59
N GLY A 199 24.57 10.21 -4.61
CA GLY A 199 25.18 11.48 -4.99
C GLY A 199 26.33 11.93 -4.07
N GLN A 200 26.37 11.44 -2.83
CA GLN A 200 27.39 11.80 -1.84
C GLN A 200 28.53 10.77 -1.71
N SER A 201 28.23 9.48 -1.90
CA SER A 201 29.16 8.39 -1.54
C SER A 201 29.88 7.70 -2.73
N GLN A 202 29.54 8.04 -3.98
CA GLN A 202 30.00 7.32 -5.19
C GLN A 202 29.83 5.79 -5.12
N THR A 203 28.97 5.30 -4.23
CA THR A 203 28.78 3.88 -3.96
C THR A 203 27.48 3.41 -4.60
N ALA A 204 27.49 2.23 -5.20
CA ALA A 204 26.27 1.60 -5.68
C ALA A 204 25.40 1.20 -4.49
N LEU A 205 24.16 1.65 -4.47
CA LEU A 205 23.18 1.33 -3.44
C LEU A 205 22.11 0.41 -4.03
N VAL A 206 21.58 -0.48 -3.19
CA VAL A 206 20.53 -1.42 -3.56
C VAL A 206 19.37 -1.28 -2.58
N ILE A 207 18.18 -1.03 -3.12
CA ILE A 207 16.95 -1.03 -2.34
C ILE A 207 16.44 -2.47 -2.22
N SER A 208 16.14 -2.89 -1.00
CA SER A 208 15.45 -4.16 -0.72
C SER A 208 14.17 -4.28 -1.54
N GLN A 209 13.90 -5.47 -2.09
CA GLN A 209 12.60 -5.75 -2.72
C GLN A 209 11.53 -6.14 -1.68
N GLN A 210 11.96 -6.56 -0.48
CA GLN A 210 11.07 -6.98 0.58
C GLN A 210 10.71 -5.78 1.47
N LEU A 211 9.41 -5.62 1.71
CA LEU A 211 8.89 -4.66 2.68
C LEU A 211 9.31 -5.09 4.08
N THR A 212 9.99 -4.18 4.78
CA THR A 212 10.31 -4.33 6.20
C THR A 212 9.13 -3.82 7.02
N GLN A 213 8.70 -4.61 7.99
CA GLN A 213 7.72 -4.21 8.99
C GLN A 213 8.34 -4.29 10.38
N VAL A 214 8.26 -3.20 11.13
CA VAL A 214 8.74 -3.12 12.51
C VAL A 214 7.60 -2.65 13.40
N ARG A 215 7.51 -3.17 14.62
CA ARG A 215 6.60 -2.65 15.64
C ARG A 215 7.40 -2.08 16.80
N ILE A 216 7.17 -0.81 17.13
CA ILE A 216 7.80 -0.11 18.26
C ILE A 216 6.67 0.53 19.07
N ASP A 217 6.56 0.19 20.36
CA ASP A 217 5.55 0.74 21.27
C ASP A 217 4.12 0.71 20.71
N HIS A 218 3.75 -0.42 20.09
CA HIS A 218 2.45 -0.65 19.42
C HIS A 218 2.20 0.13 18.12
N VAL A 219 3.16 0.94 17.67
CA VAL A 219 3.12 1.59 16.36
C VAL A 219 3.74 0.66 15.32
N ASP A 220 3.00 0.37 14.26
CA ASP A 220 3.58 -0.33 13.10
C ASP A 220 4.26 0.68 12.17
N LEU A 221 5.47 0.33 11.77
CA LEU A 221 6.27 1.04 10.80
C LEU A 221 6.53 0.15 9.58
N PHE A 222 6.47 0.75 8.39
CA PHE A 222 6.63 0.08 7.11
C PHE A 222 7.76 0.75 6.35
N GLY A 223 8.65 -0.03 5.75
CA GLY A 223 9.87 0.53 5.20
C GLY A 223 10.59 -0.35 4.20
N TYR A 224 11.61 0.23 3.59
CA TYR A 224 12.58 -0.50 2.78
C TYR A 224 14.00 -0.19 3.28
N SER A 225 14.85 -1.21 3.21
CA SER A 225 16.30 -1.07 3.44
C SER A 225 16.99 -0.58 2.16
N VAL A 226 17.94 0.35 2.33
CA VAL A 226 18.88 0.83 1.32
C VAL A 226 20.26 0.37 1.77
N VAL A 227 20.81 -0.61 1.06
CA VAL A 227 22.05 -1.28 1.42
C VAL A 227 23.20 -0.72 0.60
N GLY A 228 24.25 -0.28 1.30
CA GLY A 228 25.52 0.16 0.73
C GLY A 228 26.71 -0.67 1.24
N HIS A 229 27.91 -0.36 0.77
CA HIS A 229 29.11 -1.07 1.21
C HIS A 229 29.45 -0.73 2.67
N GLY A 230 29.10 -1.63 3.59
CA GLY A 230 29.41 -1.53 5.02
C GLY A 230 28.37 -0.77 5.85
N PHE A 231 27.21 -0.46 5.25
CA PHE A 231 26.09 0.13 5.98
C PHE A 231 24.74 -0.28 5.39
N ASP A 232 23.71 -0.21 6.24
CA ASP A 232 22.30 -0.40 5.89
C ASP A 232 21.51 0.79 6.44
N VAL A 233 20.65 1.37 5.61
CA VAL A 233 19.74 2.45 6.00
C VAL A 233 18.31 1.99 5.81
N ILE A 234 17.52 1.98 6.87
CA ILE A 234 16.11 1.62 6.80
C ILE A 234 15.29 2.91 6.85
N TYR A 235 14.50 3.14 5.80
CA TYR A 235 13.52 4.22 5.75
C TYR A 235 12.15 3.66 6.15
N LEU A 236 11.54 4.19 7.21
CA LEU A 236 10.32 3.69 7.83
C LEU A 236 9.25 4.79 7.89
N VAL A 237 8.00 4.43 7.61
CA VAL A 237 6.83 5.32 7.67
C VAL A 237 5.76 4.67 8.55
N THR A 238 5.07 5.47 9.35
CA THR A 238 3.97 5.03 10.22
C THR A 238 2.63 5.02 9.47
N GLY A 239 1.66 4.27 9.98
CA GLY A 239 0.31 4.22 9.40
C GLY A 239 -0.51 5.52 9.49
N ASP A 240 -0.08 6.48 10.32
CA ASP A 240 -0.69 7.80 10.50
C ASP A 240 0.05 8.92 9.74
N TYR A 241 1.03 8.58 8.89
CA TYR A 241 1.66 9.53 7.99
C TYR A 241 0.58 10.29 7.18
N PRO A 242 0.70 11.62 7.00
CA PRO A 242 1.88 12.45 7.28
C PRO A 242 1.92 13.11 8.66
N VAL A 243 1.03 12.72 9.59
CA VAL A 243 0.98 13.29 10.95
C VAL A 243 2.28 13.01 11.70
N THR A 244 2.71 11.75 11.68
CA THR A 244 4.03 11.34 12.18
C THR A 244 4.99 11.26 11.00
N GLY A 245 6.15 11.92 11.16
CA GLY A 245 7.20 11.91 10.14
C GLY A 245 7.87 10.54 10.01
N PRO A 246 8.60 10.32 8.90
CA PRO A 246 9.34 9.08 8.72
C PRO A 246 10.47 8.93 9.73
N VAL A 247 10.83 7.68 10.02
CA VAL A 247 11.95 7.28 10.86
C VAL A 247 13.04 6.72 9.95
N VAL A 248 14.28 7.17 10.13
CA VAL A 248 15.43 6.65 9.38
C VAL A 248 16.41 6.02 10.36
N LEU A 249 16.73 4.75 10.16
CA LEU A 249 17.67 4.00 10.98
C LEU A 249 18.94 3.71 10.16
N LEU A 250 20.11 4.03 10.69
CA LEU A 250 21.41 3.73 10.10
C LEU A 250 22.10 2.63 10.90
N THR A 251 22.57 1.60 10.22
CA THR A 251 23.38 0.53 10.80
C THR A 251 24.72 0.46 10.05
N LYS A 252 25.85 0.63 10.74
CA LYS A 252 27.19 0.55 10.14
C LYS A 252 27.92 -0.69 10.62
N ASP A 253 28.36 -1.57 9.71
CA ASP A 253 29.29 -2.69 9.96
C ASP A 253 29.14 -3.40 11.33
N GLY A 254 27.97 -3.95 11.63
CA GLY A 254 27.72 -4.70 12.88
C GLY A 254 27.64 -3.85 14.15
N SER A 255 27.67 -2.52 14.02
CA SER A 255 27.30 -1.59 15.09
C SER A 255 25.79 -1.62 15.34
N PRO A 256 25.32 -1.25 16.54
CA PRO A 256 23.91 -1.03 16.78
C PRO A 256 23.32 0.02 15.83
N SER A 257 22.07 -0.16 15.45
CA SER A 257 21.34 0.84 14.65
C SER A 257 21.17 2.12 15.45
N CYS A 258 21.35 3.28 14.81
CA CYS A 258 21.03 4.58 15.36
C CYS A 258 19.95 5.27 14.53
N GLN A 259 19.08 6.03 15.17
CA GLN A 259 18.11 6.87 14.46
C GLN A 259 18.80 8.13 13.96
N VAL A 260 18.63 8.43 12.68
CA VAL A 260 19.09 9.67 12.06
C VAL A 260 18.00 10.74 12.29
N PRO A 261 18.33 11.88 12.89
CA PRO A 261 17.36 12.96 13.08
C PRO A 261 16.81 13.43 11.73
N LEU A 262 15.49 13.44 11.61
CA LEU A 262 14.77 13.94 10.44
C LEU A 262 13.87 15.09 10.89
N TYR A 263 14.18 16.31 10.43
CA TYR A 263 13.38 17.49 10.70
C TYR A 263 12.11 17.45 9.84
N TRP A 264 11.09 16.79 10.35
CA TRP A 264 9.79 16.70 9.69
C TRP A 264 8.98 17.95 9.97
N HIS A 265 8.93 18.86 8.99
CA HIS A 265 7.92 19.89 8.96
C HIS A 265 6.82 19.43 8.02
N TYR A 266 5.62 19.23 8.54
CA TYR A 266 4.43 18.95 7.73
C TYR A 266 4.16 20.14 6.81
N LEU A 267 4.73 20.09 5.62
CA LEU A 267 4.47 20.99 4.52
C LEU A 267 3.95 20.05 3.44
N GLY A 268 2.65 20.05 3.20
CA GLY A 268 1.93 19.09 2.35
C GLY A 268 2.28 19.11 0.87
N SER A 269 3.57 19.16 0.52
CA SER A 269 4.10 19.07 -0.84
C SER A 269 5.27 18.08 -0.90
N GLY A 270 5.38 17.34 -2.01
CA GLY A 270 6.49 16.41 -2.24
C GLY A 270 7.86 17.09 -2.18
N THR A 271 7.93 18.41 -2.42
CA THR A 271 9.16 19.19 -2.31
C THR A 271 9.73 19.23 -0.90
N ALA A 272 8.89 19.37 0.14
CA ALA A 272 9.35 19.39 1.52
C ALA A 272 9.90 18.02 1.96
N HIS A 273 9.26 16.95 1.50
CA HIS A 273 9.71 15.59 1.72
C HIS A 273 11.11 15.36 1.11
N ALA A 274 11.33 15.78 -0.13
CA ALA A 274 12.63 15.66 -0.79
C ALA A 274 13.74 16.46 -0.09
N ILE A 275 13.43 17.66 0.42
CA ILE A 275 14.39 18.48 1.19
C ILE A 275 14.78 17.77 2.49
N ALA A 276 13.80 17.28 3.25
CA ALA A 276 14.07 16.55 4.49
C ALA A 276 14.95 15.33 4.25
N ILE A 277 14.71 14.59 3.17
CA ILE A 277 15.55 13.44 2.78
C ILE A 277 16.98 13.87 2.42
N ALA A 278 17.16 14.97 1.69
CA ALA A 278 18.49 15.46 1.34
C ALA A 278 19.32 15.84 2.59
N ASP A 279 18.68 16.42 3.60
CA ASP A 279 19.32 16.75 4.88
C ASP A 279 19.69 15.49 5.67
N VAL A 280 18.82 14.47 5.67
CA VAL A 280 19.12 13.17 6.29
C VAL A 280 20.26 12.45 5.58
N ALA A 281 20.30 12.45 4.25
CA ALA A 281 21.40 11.88 3.49
C ALA A 281 22.74 12.54 3.85
N ARG A 282 22.75 13.88 4.01
CA ARG A 282 23.93 14.63 4.48
C ARG A 282 24.34 14.19 5.88
N ALA A 283 23.40 14.10 6.81
CA ALA A 283 23.66 13.66 8.19
C ALA A 283 24.23 12.22 8.25
N ILE A 284 23.75 11.32 7.38
CA ILE A 284 24.28 9.96 7.24
C ILE A 284 25.72 10.01 6.74
N SER A 285 26.00 10.76 5.66
CA SER A 285 27.35 10.85 5.12
C SER A 285 28.35 11.45 6.11
N ASP A 286 27.94 12.48 6.85
CA ASP A 286 28.76 13.07 7.92
C ASP A 286 29.04 12.04 9.04
N SER A 287 28.02 11.27 9.42
CA SER A 287 28.15 10.17 10.40
C SER A 287 29.09 9.07 9.91
N LEU A 288 29.02 8.73 8.62
CA LEU A 288 29.89 7.72 8.02
C LEU A 288 31.35 8.20 7.93
N ALA A 289 31.58 9.50 7.65
CA ALA A 289 32.90 10.12 7.55
C ALA A 289 33.58 10.37 8.91
N GLY A 290 32.81 10.77 9.93
CA GLY A 290 33.32 11.03 11.28
C GLY A 290 33.75 9.76 12.04
N LEU A 291 33.24 8.60 11.65
CA LEU A 291 33.63 7.31 12.21
C LEU A 291 34.90 6.81 11.51
N SER A 292 36.06 7.20 12.05
CA SER A 292 37.36 6.66 11.63
C SER A 292 37.29 5.13 11.56
N MET A 293 37.53 4.56 10.38
CA MET A 293 37.53 3.12 10.17
C MET A 293 38.63 2.50 11.04
N PRO A 294 38.32 1.66 12.05
CA PRO A 294 39.34 0.80 12.61
C PRO A 294 39.86 -0.06 11.46
N THR A 295 41.17 -0.05 11.27
CA THR A 295 41.84 -0.87 10.26
C THR A 295 41.36 -2.31 10.38
N ARG A 296 40.79 -2.81 9.28
CA ARG A 296 40.18 -4.13 9.11
C ARG A 296 41.04 -5.21 9.78
N VAL A 297 40.55 -5.78 10.88
CA VAL A 297 41.13 -6.99 11.48
C VAL A 297 40.75 -8.19 10.61
N ASP A 298 41.73 -9.04 10.34
CA ASP A 298 41.75 -10.16 9.40
C ASP A 298 40.51 -11.09 9.53
N PRO A 299 39.75 -11.36 8.45
CA PRO A 299 38.51 -12.15 8.50
C PRO A 299 38.84 -13.64 8.53
N LYS A 300 39.27 -14.14 9.68
CA LYS A 300 39.33 -15.57 9.99
C LYS A 300 38.70 -15.84 11.35
N GLN A 301 37.37 -15.73 11.47
CA GLN A 301 36.51 -16.53 12.37
C GLN A 301 35.09 -15.95 12.42
N GLY A 302 34.08 -16.82 12.27
CA GLY A 302 32.73 -16.58 12.80
C GLY A 302 31.60 -16.67 11.78
N GLN A 303 31.00 -17.86 11.66
CA GLN A 303 29.62 -18.01 11.19
C GLN A 303 28.68 -17.18 12.09
N ARG A 304 27.85 -16.32 11.49
CA ARG A 304 26.82 -15.55 12.22
C ARG A 304 25.51 -16.34 12.27
N GLN A 305 24.94 -16.47 13.47
CA GLN A 305 23.53 -16.78 13.67
C GLN A 305 22.69 -15.49 13.67
N PRO A 306 21.39 -15.54 13.32
CA PRO A 306 20.50 -14.40 13.38
C PRO A 306 20.30 -13.92 14.82
N ILE A 307 20.38 -12.60 15.03
CA ILE A 307 20.20 -11.94 16.34
C ILE A 307 18.71 -11.67 16.56
N ALA A 308 18.18 -12.16 17.68
CA ALA A 308 16.88 -11.78 18.20
C ALA A 308 16.92 -10.33 18.70
N VAL A 309 15.94 -9.53 18.27
CA VAL A 309 15.71 -8.17 18.78
C VAL A 309 15.20 -8.31 20.22
N THR A 310 16.00 -7.91 21.21
CA THR A 310 15.55 -7.82 22.60
C THR A 310 15.03 -6.42 22.90
N ASP A 311 13.82 -6.39 23.47
CA ASP A 311 13.16 -5.24 24.08
C ASP A 311 14.11 -4.45 24.99
N GLY A 312 14.21 -3.14 24.78
CA GLY A 312 15.12 -2.32 25.55
C GLY A 312 15.13 -0.83 25.22
N LEU A 313 13.97 -0.19 25.09
CA LEU A 313 13.84 1.25 25.29
C LEU A 313 12.70 1.48 26.30
N ARG A 314 13.05 2.07 27.44
CA ARG A 314 12.14 2.59 28.47
C ARG A 314 12.18 4.11 28.41
#